data_AF-A0A9Q3F3W0-F1
#
_entry.id   AF-A0A9Q3F3W0-F1
#
_cell.length_a   1.000
_cell.length_b   1.000
_cell.length_c   1.000
_cell.angle_alpha   90.00
_cell.angle_beta   90.00
_cell.angle_gamma   90.00
#
_symmetry.space_group_name_H-M   'P 1'
#
loop_
_entity.id
_entity.type
_entity.pdbx_description
1 polymer ?
#
loop_
_entity_poly.entity_id
_entity_poly.type
_entity_poly.pdbx_seq_one_letter_code
_entity_poly.pdbx_strand_id
1 'polypeptide(L)'
;METAKLPNFSQLKWTSSNPKEEFKSFTMVIVTQDGFFNKPHQYLNDLNSWTYGVFTFFFKNNFQPLPAVFTPAGHGFHFPELKMDIDFSKKPGIMEILWKASTIVHHTTKPPPEIINHNKITHFGWSSQINHELFNVGDKFLKITPTQVN
;
A
#
# COMPACT_ATOMS: atom_id res chain seq x y z
N MET A 1 2.87 -28.35 -13.91
CA MET A 1 3.50 -27.07 -13.51
C MET A 1 2.82 -26.58 -12.25
N GLU A 2 3.60 -26.26 -11.22
CA GLU A 2 3.08 -25.58 -10.02
C GLU A 2 2.80 -24.11 -10.39
N THR A 3 1.57 -23.65 -10.18
CA THR A 3 1.15 -22.27 -10.48
C THR A 3 1.13 -21.46 -9.20
N ALA A 4 1.87 -20.36 -9.15
CA ALA A 4 1.72 -19.41 -8.07
C ALA A 4 0.35 -18.74 -8.15
N LYS A 5 -0.42 -18.84 -7.07
CA LYS A 5 -1.66 -18.08 -6.90
C LYS A 5 -1.30 -16.64 -6.56
N LEU A 6 -1.09 -15.82 -7.60
CA LEU A 6 -1.05 -14.37 -7.47
C LEU A 6 -2.48 -13.85 -7.63
N PRO A 7 -2.95 -12.92 -6.79
CA PRO A 7 -4.23 -12.29 -7.05
C PRO A 7 -4.11 -11.43 -8.30
N ASN A 8 -5.24 -11.36 -9.00
CA ASN A 8 -5.34 -10.54 -10.18
C ASN A 8 -5.83 -9.15 -9.76
N PHE A 9 -5.02 -8.13 -10.02
CA PHE A 9 -5.34 -6.73 -9.72
C PHE A 9 -6.58 -6.22 -10.48
N SER A 10 -7.08 -6.94 -11.49
CA SER A 10 -8.35 -6.67 -12.16
C SER A 10 -9.58 -7.28 -11.45
N GLN A 11 -9.40 -8.03 -10.37
CA GLN A 11 -10.51 -8.62 -9.62
C GLN A 11 -11.22 -7.56 -8.79
N LEU A 12 -12.52 -7.37 -9.05
CA LEU A 12 -13.37 -6.40 -8.34
C LEU A 12 -13.64 -6.77 -6.88
N LYS A 13 -13.42 -8.04 -6.51
CA LYS A 13 -13.51 -8.55 -5.15
C LYS A 13 -12.49 -9.66 -4.96
N TRP A 14 -11.74 -9.64 -3.87
CA TRP A 14 -10.88 -10.76 -3.48
C TRP A 14 -11.71 -11.70 -2.62
N THR A 15 -12.49 -12.57 -3.25
CA THR A 15 -13.55 -13.37 -2.62
C THR A 15 -13.05 -14.66 -1.95
N SER A 16 -11.82 -14.66 -1.45
CA SER A 16 -11.34 -15.79 -0.66
C SER A 16 -11.90 -15.70 0.76
N SER A 17 -12.44 -16.80 1.29
CA SER A 17 -12.78 -16.91 2.72
C SER A 17 -11.53 -16.88 3.61
N ASN A 18 -10.35 -17.15 3.04
CA ASN A 18 -9.06 -17.00 3.70
C ASN A 18 -7.97 -16.51 2.71
N PRO A 19 -7.95 -15.21 2.36
CA PRO A 19 -7.05 -14.65 1.35
C PRO A 19 -5.58 -14.87 1.69
N LYS A 20 -5.24 -14.95 2.98
CA LYS A 20 -3.87 -15.21 3.43
C LYS A 20 -3.39 -16.62 3.08
N GLU A 21 -4.28 -17.62 3.12
CA GLU A 21 -3.92 -19.00 2.75
C GLU A 21 -3.94 -19.20 1.24
N GLU A 22 -4.89 -18.56 0.54
CA GLU A 22 -5.02 -18.69 -0.91
C GLU A 22 -3.97 -17.88 -1.67
N PHE A 23 -3.60 -16.71 -1.14
CA PHE A 23 -2.63 -15.78 -1.71
C PHE A 23 -1.53 -15.49 -0.69
N LYS A 24 -0.78 -16.51 -0.26
CA LYS A 24 0.34 -16.34 0.70
C LYS A 24 1.33 -15.28 0.24
N SER A 25 1.66 -15.26 -1.04
CA SER A 25 2.48 -14.20 -1.65
C SER A 25 1.88 -12.80 -1.52
N PHE A 26 0.62 -12.65 -1.16
CA PHE A 26 -0.10 -11.38 -1.09
C PHE A 26 -0.27 -10.82 0.34
N THR A 27 0.25 -11.50 1.36
CA THR A 27 0.39 -10.93 2.72
C THR A 27 1.26 -9.67 2.74
N MET A 28 1.90 -9.36 1.62
CA MET A 28 2.79 -8.23 1.40
C MET A 28 2.10 -6.93 1.01
N VAL A 29 0.79 -6.96 0.79
CA VAL A 29 -0.02 -5.82 0.34
C VAL A 29 -1.02 -5.43 1.42
N ILE A 30 -1.06 -4.14 1.73
CA ILE A 30 -2.10 -3.55 2.56
C ILE A 30 -2.87 -2.55 1.70
N VAL A 31 -4.19 -2.67 1.68
CA VAL A 31 -5.10 -1.73 1.05
C VAL A 31 -5.99 -1.13 2.12
N THR A 32 -6.12 0.20 2.11
CA THR A 32 -6.90 0.95 3.07
C THR A 32 -7.74 2.02 2.37
N GLN A 33 -8.94 2.21 2.88
CA GLN A 33 -9.93 3.19 2.40
C GLN A 33 -10.56 3.87 3.63
N ASP A 34 -11.30 4.96 3.40
CA ASP A 34 -12.24 5.54 4.36
C ASP A 34 -11.65 5.97 5.72
N GLY A 35 -10.63 6.84 5.70
CA GLY A 35 -10.17 7.49 6.92
C GLY A 35 -9.04 6.75 7.63
N PHE A 36 -8.27 5.93 6.91
CA PHE A 36 -7.24 5.09 7.50
C PHE A 36 -6.21 5.90 8.30
N PHE A 37 -5.79 5.34 9.43
CA PHE A 37 -4.65 5.84 10.20
C PHE A 37 -4.09 4.69 11.01
N ASN A 38 -2.80 4.77 11.36
CA ASN A 38 -2.17 3.77 12.19
C ASN A 38 -1.25 4.41 13.24
N LYS A 39 -0.80 3.57 14.17
CA LYS A 39 0.17 3.98 15.17
C LYS A 39 1.57 4.01 14.53
N PRO A 40 2.49 4.86 15.03
CA PRO A 40 3.91 4.81 14.67
C PRO A 40 4.45 3.38 14.77
N HIS A 41 5.08 2.90 13.70
CA HIS A 41 5.68 1.57 13.65
C HIS A 41 6.84 1.51 12.65
N GLN A 42 7.57 0.40 12.69
CA GLN A 42 8.61 0.01 11.73
C GLN A 42 8.60 -1.51 11.59
N TYR A 43 9.08 -2.02 10.46
CA TYR A 43 9.08 -3.46 10.18
C TYR A 43 10.46 -4.08 10.44
N LEU A 44 10.68 -4.50 11.68
CA LEU A 44 11.99 -4.99 12.13
C LEU A 44 12.41 -6.34 11.53
N ASN A 45 11.45 -7.17 11.10
CA ASN A 45 11.70 -8.58 10.76
C ASN A 45 11.46 -8.92 9.29
N ASP A 46 11.27 -7.93 8.43
CA ASP A 46 11.01 -8.19 7.02
C ASP A 46 12.29 -8.25 6.19
N LEU A 47 12.33 -9.16 5.20
CA LEU A 47 13.47 -9.35 4.29
C LEU A 47 13.82 -8.08 3.52
N ASN A 48 12.82 -7.43 2.93
CA ASN A 48 13.02 -6.19 2.21
C ASN A 48 12.88 -5.02 3.16
N SER A 49 13.93 -4.22 3.25
CA SER A 49 13.93 -3.00 4.06
C SER A 49 13.05 -1.89 3.50
N TRP A 50 12.63 -2.00 2.23
CA TRP A 50 11.89 -0.97 1.52
C TRP A 50 10.42 -1.33 1.35
N THR A 51 9.56 -0.33 1.55
CA THR A 51 8.12 -0.40 1.27
C THR A 51 7.80 0.64 0.22
N TYR A 52 6.98 0.23 -0.74
CA TYR A 52 6.41 1.10 -1.76
C TYR A 52 4.96 1.39 -1.42
N GLY A 53 4.54 2.65 -1.45
CA GLY A 53 3.17 3.04 -1.12
C GLY A 53 2.62 4.03 -2.13
N VAL A 54 1.31 3.95 -2.31
CA VAL A 54 0.54 4.85 -3.17
C VAL A 54 -0.60 5.44 -2.34
N PHE A 55 -0.72 6.75 -2.37
CA PHE A 55 -1.76 7.50 -1.65
C PHE A 55 -2.44 8.47 -2.60
N THR A 56 -3.77 8.55 -2.57
CA THR A 56 -4.50 9.44 -3.45
C THR A 56 -5.87 9.81 -2.89
N PHE A 57 -6.34 11.01 -3.25
CA PHE A 57 -7.72 11.43 -3.09
C PHE A 57 -8.45 11.36 -4.43
N PHE A 58 -9.71 10.95 -4.41
CA PHE A 58 -10.54 10.88 -5.62
C PHE A 58 -12.00 11.24 -5.34
N PHE A 59 -12.71 11.63 -6.39
CA PHE A 59 -14.14 11.86 -6.29
C PHE A 59 -14.90 10.54 -6.16
N LYS A 60 -15.85 10.47 -5.22
CA LYS A 60 -16.68 9.28 -4.95
C LYS A 60 -17.56 8.86 -6.15
N ASN A 61 -17.91 9.81 -7.02
CA ASN A 61 -18.85 9.57 -8.12
C ASN A 61 -18.21 8.93 -9.36
N ASN A 62 -16.94 9.22 -9.65
CA ASN A 62 -16.28 8.80 -10.88
C ASN A 62 -14.87 8.24 -10.68
N PHE A 63 -14.40 8.18 -9.42
CA PHE A 63 -13.07 7.67 -9.04
C PHE A 63 -11.89 8.37 -9.71
N GLN A 64 -12.10 9.58 -10.25
CA GLN A 64 -11.03 10.38 -10.81
C GLN A 64 -10.20 10.99 -9.69
N PRO A 65 -8.85 10.98 -9.79
CA PRO A 65 -7.98 11.66 -8.85
C PRO A 65 -8.33 13.15 -8.74
N LEU A 66 -8.16 13.73 -7.55
CA LEU A 66 -8.37 15.17 -7.37
C LEU A 66 -7.32 15.97 -8.18
N PRO A 67 -7.74 16.89 -9.06
CA PRO A 67 -6.83 17.66 -9.91
C PRO A 67 -6.15 18.83 -9.18
N ALA A 68 -6.59 19.18 -7.96
CA ALA A 68 -6.10 20.31 -7.20
C ALA A 68 -5.86 19.94 -5.72
N VAL A 69 -5.08 20.80 -5.04
CA VAL A 69 -4.84 20.74 -3.60
C VAL A 69 -6.16 20.85 -2.84
N PHE A 70 -6.46 19.86 -2.00
CA PHE A 70 -7.62 19.84 -1.12
C PHE A 70 -7.22 20.50 0.21
N THR A 71 -8.04 21.41 0.72
CA THR A 71 -7.71 22.25 1.89
C THR A 71 -8.58 21.89 3.09
N PRO A 72 -8.38 20.68 3.64
CA PRO A 72 -8.07 20.62 5.07
C PRO A 72 -6.75 19.86 5.27
N ALA A 73 -5.76 20.54 5.87
CA ALA A 73 -4.50 19.92 6.27
C ALA A 73 -4.74 18.88 7.37
N GLY A 74 -3.90 17.83 7.42
CA GLY A 74 -3.81 16.94 8.60
C GLY A 74 -3.88 15.44 8.33
N HIS A 75 -4.17 15.01 7.09
CA HIS A 75 -4.01 13.61 6.69
C HIS A 75 -2.75 13.45 5.84
N GLY A 76 -1.85 12.58 6.28
CA GLY A 76 -0.57 12.44 5.62
C GLY A 76 0.22 11.25 6.12
N PHE A 77 1.46 11.19 5.67
CA PHE A 77 2.46 10.23 6.11
C PHE A 77 3.50 10.93 6.97
N HIS A 78 3.55 10.58 8.25
CA HIS A 78 4.45 11.19 9.22
C HIS A 78 5.65 10.28 9.48
N PHE A 79 6.84 10.89 9.48
CA PHE A 79 8.11 10.31 9.89
C PHE A 79 8.59 11.02 11.17
N PRO A 80 8.25 10.52 12.37
CA PRO A 80 8.45 11.25 13.62
C PRO A 80 9.91 11.61 13.88
N GLU A 81 10.82 10.67 13.64
CA GLU A 81 12.26 10.83 13.90
C GLU A 81 12.90 11.84 12.95
N LEU A 82 12.39 11.93 11.72
CA LEU A 82 12.82 12.89 10.71
C LEU A 82 12.14 14.25 10.86
N LYS A 83 11.14 14.37 11.75
CA LYS A 83 10.28 15.55 11.90
C LYS A 83 9.70 16.02 10.56
N MET A 84 9.29 15.06 9.74
CA MET A 84 8.84 15.29 8.38
C MET A 84 7.43 14.74 8.16
N ASP A 85 6.63 15.50 7.42
CA ASP A 85 5.28 15.14 7.01
C ASP A 85 5.13 15.20 5.49
N ILE A 86 4.56 14.15 4.92
CA ILE A 86 4.00 14.17 3.58
C ILE A 86 2.50 14.39 3.73
N ASP A 87 2.07 15.65 3.65
CA ASP A 87 0.66 16.03 3.72
C ASP A 87 -0.03 15.68 2.38
N PHE A 88 -0.90 14.68 2.43
CA PHE A 88 -1.59 14.18 1.25
C PHE A 88 -2.53 15.22 0.64
N SER A 89 -3.09 16.12 1.46
CA SER A 89 -4.05 17.12 1.01
C SER A 89 -3.40 18.18 0.10
N LYS A 90 -2.09 18.41 0.29
CA LYS A 90 -1.30 19.44 -0.40
C LYS A 90 -0.75 19.02 -1.76
N LYS A 91 -1.06 17.82 -2.24
CA LYS A 91 -0.55 17.30 -3.51
C LYS A 91 -1.72 16.82 -4.39
N PRO A 92 -1.86 17.32 -5.62
CA PRO A 92 -2.86 16.79 -6.54
C PRO A 92 -2.45 15.40 -7.03
N GLY A 93 -3.44 14.60 -7.46
CA GLY A 93 -3.22 13.34 -8.14
C GLY A 93 -2.83 12.16 -7.24
N ILE A 94 -1.85 11.37 -7.73
CA ILE A 94 -1.38 10.13 -7.11
C ILE A 94 0.00 10.40 -6.51
N MET A 95 0.16 10.09 -5.23
CA MET A 95 1.44 10.18 -4.52
C MET A 95 2.05 8.79 -4.40
N GLU A 96 3.28 8.66 -4.87
CA GLU A 96 4.07 7.43 -4.79
C GLU A 96 5.23 7.68 -3.82
N ILE A 97 5.35 6.82 -2.81
CA ILE A 97 6.32 6.98 -1.72
C ILE A 97 7.11 5.68 -1.60
N LEU A 98 8.43 5.81 -1.60
CA LEU A 98 9.35 4.71 -1.30
C LEU A 98 10.09 5.06 -0.01
N TRP A 99 9.99 4.21 1.01
CA TRP A 99 10.67 4.45 2.30
C TRP A 99 11.28 3.17 2.86
N LYS A 100 12.33 3.36 3.66
CA LYS A 100 13.03 2.26 4.33
C LYS A 100 12.34 1.89 5.63
N ALA A 101 11.23 1.17 5.50
CA ALA A 101 10.32 0.83 6.59
C ALA A 101 10.95 -0.01 7.73
N SER A 102 12.09 -0.67 7.48
CA SER A 102 12.82 -1.41 8.52
C SER A 102 13.64 -0.53 9.47
N THR A 103 13.95 0.71 9.08
CA THR A 103 14.82 1.61 9.86
C THR A 103 14.20 2.97 10.15
N ILE A 104 13.06 3.29 9.56
CA ILE A 104 12.42 4.59 9.72
C ILE A 104 11.02 4.35 10.30
N VAL A 105 10.79 4.83 11.52
CA VAL A 105 9.46 4.85 12.12
C VAL A 105 8.55 5.73 11.27
N HIS A 106 7.38 5.20 10.91
CA HIS A 106 6.41 5.86 10.05
C HIS A 106 4.98 5.56 10.49
N HIS A 107 4.05 6.42 10.10
CA HIS A 107 2.62 6.14 10.20
C HIS A 107 1.81 7.11 9.34
N THR A 108 0.56 6.75 9.12
CA THR A 108 -0.45 7.62 8.55
C THR A 108 -1.15 8.38 9.66
N THR A 109 -1.28 9.70 9.52
CA THR A 109 -1.94 10.54 10.53
C THR A 109 -3.45 10.45 10.41
N LYS A 110 -4.15 10.65 11.52
CA LYS A 110 -5.62 10.66 11.53
C LYS A 110 -6.15 11.77 10.61
N PRO A 111 -7.01 11.46 9.63
CA PRO A 111 -7.62 12.49 8.81
C PRO A 111 -8.53 13.38 9.67
N PRO A 112 -8.59 14.68 9.39
CA PRO A 112 -9.46 15.58 10.13
C PRO A 112 -10.93 15.34 9.71
N PRO A 113 -11.91 15.72 10.55
CA PRO A 113 -13.33 15.42 10.33
C PRO A 113 -13.88 15.88 8.99
N GLU A 114 -13.35 16.97 8.43
CA GLU A 114 -13.74 17.53 7.13
C GLU A 114 -13.42 16.58 5.98
N ILE A 115 -12.34 15.80 6.10
CA ILE A 115 -11.97 14.77 5.12
C ILE A 115 -12.86 13.54 5.31
N ILE A 116 -13.03 13.07 6.55
CA ILE A 116 -13.80 11.86 6.86
C ILE A 116 -15.26 12.00 6.44
N ASN A 117 -15.87 13.16 6.76
CA ASN A 117 -17.29 13.41 6.52
C ASN A 117 -17.56 14.01 5.12
N HIS A 118 -16.55 14.12 4.25
CA HIS A 118 -16.74 14.74 2.95
C HIS A 118 -17.68 13.90 2.06
N ASN A 119 -18.75 14.51 1.57
CA ASN A 119 -19.79 13.81 0.80
C ASN A 119 -19.37 13.46 -0.64
N LYS A 120 -18.39 14.17 -1.21
CA LYS A 120 -17.96 13.99 -2.61
C LYS A 120 -16.59 13.36 -2.80
N ILE A 121 -15.79 13.26 -1.74
CA ILE A 121 -14.36 12.91 -1.82
C ILE A 121 -14.12 11.75 -0.87
N THR A 122 -13.26 10.82 -1.28
CA THR A 122 -12.66 9.83 -0.40
C THR A 122 -11.17 9.72 -0.73
N HIS A 123 -10.46 8.87 0.01
CA HIS A 123 -9.04 8.62 -0.15
C HIS A 123 -8.72 7.15 -0.02
N PHE A 124 -7.61 6.77 -0.64
CA PHE A 124 -7.11 5.42 -0.71
C PHE A 124 -5.61 5.44 -0.43
N GLY A 125 -5.19 4.45 0.34
CA GLY A 125 -3.78 4.15 0.57
C GLY A 125 -3.55 2.68 0.29
N TRP A 126 -2.51 2.40 -0.48
CA TRP A 126 -1.96 1.05 -0.59
C TRP A 126 -0.48 1.09 -0.25
N SER A 127 0.02 0.01 0.33
CA SER A 127 1.46 -0.20 0.46
C SER A 127 1.80 -1.65 0.24
N SER A 128 2.96 -1.89 -0.37
CA SER A 128 3.51 -3.21 -0.57
C SER A 128 4.97 -3.31 -0.20
N GLN A 129 5.35 -4.52 0.21
CA GLN A 129 6.71 -4.89 0.54
C GLN A 129 7.04 -6.23 -0.11
N ILE A 130 8.30 -6.66 -0.08
CA ILE A 130 8.63 -8.04 -0.42
C ILE A 130 8.87 -8.76 0.90
N ASN A 131 7.98 -9.71 1.21
CA ASN A 131 8.12 -10.55 2.40
C ASN A 131 8.79 -11.89 2.07
N HIS A 132 9.05 -12.68 3.11
CA HIS A 132 9.65 -14.02 2.99
C HIS A 132 8.86 -14.94 2.06
N GLU A 133 7.52 -14.87 2.07
CA GLU A 133 6.68 -15.74 1.25
C GLU A 133 6.82 -15.42 -0.25
N LEU A 134 6.73 -14.15 -0.64
CA LEU A 134 6.97 -13.74 -2.03
C LEU A 134 8.39 -14.08 -2.48
N PHE A 135 9.39 -13.81 -1.63
CA PHE A 135 10.77 -14.14 -1.94
C PHE A 135 10.94 -15.64 -2.21
N ASN A 136 10.41 -16.51 -1.34
CA ASN A 136 10.50 -17.96 -1.49
C ASN A 136 9.76 -18.45 -2.75
N VAL A 137 8.62 -17.86 -3.08
CA VAL A 137 7.90 -18.17 -4.32
C VAL A 137 8.75 -17.77 -5.54
N GLY A 138 9.30 -16.55 -5.57
CA GLY A 138 10.16 -16.09 -6.66
C GLY A 138 11.43 -16.92 -6.82
N ASP A 139 12.10 -17.25 -5.71
CA ASP A 139 13.30 -18.08 -5.67
C ASP A 139 13.04 -19.49 -6.26
N LYS A 140 11.88 -20.10 -5.97
CA LYS A 140 11.48 -21.36 -6.60
C LYS A 140 11.37 -21.25 -8.12
N PHE A 141 10.79 -20.17 -8.65
CA PHE A 141 10.67 -19.99 -10.11
C PHE A 141 12.01 -19.68 -10.78
N LEU A 142 12.88 -18.89 -10.15
CA LEU A 142 14.21 -18.59 -10.68
C LEU A 142 15.12 -19.82 -10.70
N LYS A 143 14.90 -20.78 -9.80
CA LYS A 143 15.60 -22.08 -9.77
C LYS A 143 15.07 -23.09 -10.79
N ILE A 144 13.92 -22.84 -11.42
CA ILE A 144 13.46 -23.61 -12.59
C ILE A 144 14.23 -23.06 -13.80
N THR A 145 15.48 -23.50 -13.95
CA THR A 145 16.23 -23.37 -15.20
C THR A 145 15.36 -23.94 -16.33
N PRO A 146 15.31 -23.34 -17.53
CA PRO A 146 14.69 -24.00 -18.67
C PRO A 146 15.43 -25.34 -18.85
N THR A 147 14.75 -26.46 -18.60
CA THR A 147 15.21 -27.74 -19.10
C THR A 147 15.39 -27.53 -20.58
N GLN A 148 16.62 -27.72 -21.07
CA GLN A 148 16.94 -27.59 -22.48
C GLN A 148 15.91 -28.42 -23.26
N VAL A 149 15.07 -27.72 -24.01
CA VAL A 149 14.17 -28.32 -24.96
C VAL A 149 15.09 -28.75 -26.11
N ASN A 150 15.46 -30.03 -26.10
CA ASN A 150 16.07 -30.71 -27.25
C ASN A 150 15.03 -30.87 -28.35
#